data_AF-A0A2E6RCD6-F1
#
_entry.id   AF-A0A2E6RCD6-F1
#
_cell.length_a   1.000
_cell.length_b   1.000
_cell.length_c   1.000
_cell.angle_alpha   90.00
_cell.angle_beta   90.00
_cell.angle_gamma   90.00
#
_symmetry.space_group_name_H-M   'P 1'
#
loop_
_entity.id
_entity.type
_entity.pdbx_description
1 polymer ?
#
loop_
_entity_poly.entity_id
_entity_poly.type
_entity_poly.pdbx_seq_one_letter_code
_entity_poly.pdbx_strand_id
1 'polypeptide(L)'
;MFAPHMSEFTKAEVPDVLKEIDNHESWLSMFLLNSVLRSRYTGKTYQFAYNFLRRSEGVCREYELARKQTAIFLEGSRQSISLYSRAIQHWEYFLSHGWHSFLLLSSFAGHPRNAIFKKGDGSVDEKLNGLYSLSKHAESQIENGHIPDTHTIPIWLENDGLRSVRYNLSFGEARDIVMLMAQWANRIVDPLKLQEMLKNGEI
;
A
#
# COMPACT_ATOMS: atom_id res chain seq x y z
N MET A 1 -6.37 26.85 -6.44
CA MET A 1 -6.97 25.69 -5.75
C MET A 1 -5.82 24.76 -5.35
N PHE A 2 -5.78 24.22 -4.12
CA PHE A 2 -4.69 23.35 -3.68
C PHE A 2 -4.86 21.95 -4.29
N ALA A 3 -5.83 21.16 -3.81
CA ALA A 3 -6.16 19.87 -4.38
C ALA A 3 -7.52 19.91 -5.11
N PRO A 4 -7.69 19.17 -6.23
CA PRO A 4 -8.99 19.02 -6.88
C PRO A 4 -10.02 18.46 -5.91
N HIS A 5 -11.25 18.96 -5.97
CA HIS A 5 -12.39 18.49 -5.17
C HIS A 5 -12.16 18.45 -3.65
N MET A 6 -11.11 19.11 -3.12
CA MET A 6 -10.84 19.15 -1.68
C MET A 6 -12.04 19.71 -0.90
N SER A 7 -12.78 20.65 -1.48
CA SER A 7 -13.96 21.22 -0.86
C SER A 7 -15.14 20.25 -0.76
N GLU A 8 -15.17 19.23 -1.64
CA GLU A 8 -16.21 18.20 -1.73
C GLU A 8 -15.89 16.97 -0.89
N PHE A 9 -14.61 16.82 -0.50
CA PHE A 9 -14.14 15.80 0.43
C PHE A 9 -14.62 16.12 1.85
N THR A 10 -15.78 15.55 2.19
CA THR A 10 -16.58 15.88 3.38
C THR A 10 -16.87 14.67 4.25
N LYS A 11 -16.60 13.46 3.76
CA LYS A 11 -16.72 12.21 4.50
C LYS A 11 -15.72 11.19 3.99
N ALA A 12 -15.34 10.24 4.84
CA ALA A 12 -14.55 9.08 4.44
C ALA A 12 -14.88 7.92 5.36
N GLU A 13 -15.24 6.78 4.78
CA GLU A 13 -15.38 5.52 5.51
C GLU A 13 -14.14 4.67 5.21
N VAL A 14 -13.11 4.84 6.03
CA VAL A 14 -11.87 4.07 5.92
C VAL A 14 -11.92 2.92 6.93
N PRO A 15 -11.97 1.65 6.48
CA PRO A 15 -12.11 0.51 7.39
C PRO A 15 -10.94 0.38 8.39
N ASP A 16 -11.23 0.12 9.66
CA ASP A 16 -10.22 -0.22 10.68
C ASP A 16 -10.01 -1.74 10.72
N VAL A 17 -9.00 -2.22 9.99
CA VAL A 17 -8.71 -3.67 9.85
C VAL A 17 -7.50 -4.16 10.61
N LEU A 18 -6.68 -3.26 11.18
CA LEU A 18 -5.45 -3.69 11.86
C LEU A 18 -5.72 -4.53 13.12
N LYS A 19 -6.90 -4.36 13.73
CA LYS A 19 -7.36 -5.19 14.86
C LYS A 19 -7.58 -6.65 14.50
N GLU A 20 -7.80 -6.94 13.22
CA GLU A 20 -8.01 -8.29 12.69
C GLU A 20 -6.71 -8.95 12.23
N ILE A 21 -5.60 -8.21 12.23
CA ILE A 21 -4.31 -8.68 11.74
C ILE A 21 -3.37 -8.95 12.90
N ASP A 22 -3.17 -10.23 13.18
CA ASP A 22 -2.19 -10.67 14.14
C ASP A 22 -0.77 -10.26 13.72
N ASN A 23 0.02 -9.79 14.69
CA ASN A 23 1.47 -9.55 14.55
C ASN A 23 1.89 -8.54 13.46
N HIS A 24 1.00 -7.67 12.99
CA HIS A 24 1.31 -6.70 11.93
C HIS A 24 2.44 -5.71 12.25
N GLU A 25 2.85 -5.59 13.52
CA GLU A 25 3.96 -4.76 13.97
C GLU A 25 5.25 -5.55 14.28
N SER A 26 5.21 -6.89 14.18
CA SER A 26 6.29 -7.75 14.67
C SER A 26 6.77 -8.81 13.68
N TRP A 27 6.26 -8.82 12.45
CA TRP A 27 6.67 -9.78 11.42
C TRP A 27 8.17 -9.82 11.17
N LEU A 28 8.85 -8.68 11.14
CA LEU A 28 10.29 -8.64 10.89
C LEU A 28 11.07 -9.28 12.05
N SER A 29 10.68 -8.96 13.28
CA SER A 29 11.27 -9.53 14.49
C SER A 29 11.04 -11.04 14.56
N MET A 30 9.81 -11.49 14.28
CA MET A 30 9.45 -12.91 14.20
C MET A 30 10.22 -13.64 13.10
N PHE A 31 10.38 -13.02 11.93
CA PHE A 31 11.12 -13.60 10.82
C PHE A 31 12.59 -13.81 11.13
N LEU A 32 13.22 -12.84 11.79
CA LEU A 32 14.60 -12.98 12.27
C LEU A 32 14.71 -14.11 13.30
N LEU A 33 13.77 -14.18 14.25
CA LEU A 33 13.74 -15.23 15.26
C LEU A 33 13.56 -16.63 14.63
N ASN A 34 12.59 -16.79 13.73
CA ASN A 34 12.34 -18.05 13.01
C ASN A 34 13.54 -18.45 12.14
N SER A 35 14.20 -17.47 11.50
CA SER A 35 15.40 -17.68 10.70
C SER A 35 16.59 -18.21 11.50
N VAL A 36 16.69 -17.85 12.79
CA VAL A 36 17.76 -18.30 13.69
C VAL A 36 17.41 -19.63 14.37
N LEU A 37 16.17 -19.76 14.86
CA LEU A 37 15.76 -20.89 15.70
C LEU A 37 15.24 -22.10 14.94
N ARG A 38 14.80 -21.92 13.68
CA ARG A 38 14.09 -22.96 12.93
C ARG A 38 14.72 -23.20 11.57
N SER A 39 14.28 -22.47 10.56
CA SER A 39 14.70 -22.63 9.17
C SER A 39 14.85 -21.26 8.54
N ARG A 40 15.68 -21.17 7.51
CA ARG A 40 16.06 -19.92 6.87
C ARG A 40 15.97 -20.02 5.36
N TYR A 41 15.35 -19.02 4.73
CA TYR A 41 15.55 -18.81 3.29
C TYR A 41 17.01 -18.50 2.99
N THR A 42 17.48 -18.83 1.80
CA THR A 42 18.87 -18.55 1.38
C THR A 42 18.93 -17.58 0.20
N GLY A 43 20.10 -16.98 -0.02
CA GLY A 43 20.36 -16.12 -1.17
C GLY A 43 19.37 -14.97 -1.35
N LYS A 44 18.91 -14.77 -2.60
CA LYS A 44 17.97 -13.70 -2.96
C LYS A 44 16.59 -13.89 -2.34
N THR A 45 16.15 -15.13 -2.14
CA THR A 45 14.84 -15.43 -1.51
C THR A 45 14.76 -14.85 -0.10
N TYR A 46 15.84 -14.95 0.68
CA TYR A 46 15.93 -14.29 1.99
C TYR A 46 15.80 -12.77 1.89
N GLN A 47 16.48 -12.15 0.92
CA GLN A 47 16.44 -10.70 0.71
C GLN A 47 15.03 -10.23 0.30
N PHE A 48 14.35 -10.98 -0.57
CA PHE A 48 12.98 -10.68 -0.97
C PHE A 48 12.00 -10.85 0.20
N ALA A 49 12.10 -11.95 0.96
CA ALA A 49 11.27 -12.17 2.14
C ALA A 49 11.44 -11.06 3.18
N TYR A 50 12.69 -10.74 3.55
CA TYR A 50 12.97 -9.68 4.52
C TYR A 50 12.40 -8.33 4.10
N ASN A 51 12.65 -7.93 2.84
CA ASN A 51 12.16 -6.64 2.36
C ASN A 51 10.64 -6.64 2.20
N PHE A 52 10.03 -7.76 1.79
CA PHE A 52 8.58 -7.90 1.71
C PHE A 52 7.94 -7.66 3.08
N LEU A 53 8.41 -8.36 4.13
CA LEU A 53 7.88 -8.21 5.49
C LEU A 53 8.03 -6.78 6.00
N ARG A 54 9.21 -6.17 5.83
CA ARG A 54 9.44 -4.76 6.19
C ARG A 54 8.48 -3.82 5.45
N ARG A 55 8.18 -4.08 4.18
CA ARG A 55 7.25 -3.25 3.41
C ARG A 55 5.81 -3.48 3.83
N SER A 56 5.40 -4.71 4.15
CA SER A 56 4.08 -5.06 4.67
C SER A 56 3.79 -4.42 6.02
N GLU A 57 4.74 -4.41 6.96
CA GLU A 57 4.59 -3.63 8.22
C GLU A 57 4.39 -2.13 7.93
N GLY A 58 5.13 -1.60 6.95
CA GLY A 58 4.95 -0.23 6.48
C GLY A 58 3.58 0.03 5.86
N VAL A 59 3.02 -0.92 5.10
CA VAL A 59 1.65 -0.83 4.56
C VAL A 59 0.66 -0.67 5.71
N CYS A 60 0.72 -1.54 6.72
CA CYS A 60 -0.16 -1.46 7.88
C CYS A 60 -0.03 -0.12 8.62
N ARG A 61 1.21 0.29 8.93
CA ARG A 61 1.48 1.54 9.64
C ARG A 61 0.97 2.76 8.88
N GLU A 62 1.31 2.89 7.60
CA GLU A 62 0.93 4.06 6.82
C GLU A 62 -0.56 4.10 6.52
N TYR A 63 -1.22 2.94 6.35
CA TYR A 63 -2.68 2.87 6.25
C TYR A 63 -3.37 3.41 7.52
N GLU A 64 -2.89 3.00 8.69
CA GLU A 64 -3.43 3.45 9.98
C GLU A 64 -3.24 4.95 10.20
N LEU A 65 -2.04 5.45 9.89
CA LEU A 65 -1.73 6.88 9.96
C LEU A 65 -2.56 7.69 8.95
N ALA A 66 -2.70 7.19 7.72
CA ALA A 66 -3.51 7.83 6.69
C ALA A 66 -4.98 7.92 7.12
N ARG A 67 -5.56 6.84 7.66
CA ARG A 67 -6.91 6.83 8.22
C ARG A 67 -7.05 7.86 9.35
N LYS A 68 -6.14 7.86 10.33
CA LYS A 68 -6.17 8.82 11.46
C LYS A 68 -6.09 10.26 11.00
N GLN A 69 -5.16 10.59 10.11
CA GLN A 69 -5.02 11.96 9.60
C GLN A 69 -6.19 12.38 8.72
N THR A 70 -6.79 11.44 7.98
CA THR A 70 -8.01 11.68 7.21
C THR A 70 -9.17 12.04 8.14
N ALA A 71 -9.38 11.30 9.23
CA ALA A 71 -10.41 11.62 10.23
C ALA A 71 -10.17 12.99 10.86
N ILE A 72 -8.92 13.29 11.27
CA ILE A 72 -8.55 14.60 11.84
C ILE A 72 -8.85 15.76 10.87
N PHE A 73 -8.61 15.56 9.57
CA PHE A 73 -8.95 16.57 8.57
C PHE A 73 -10.46 16.81 8.48
N LEU A 74 -11.25 15.73 8.46
CA LEU A 74 -12.72 15.79 8.31
C LEU A 74 -13.45 16.30 9.56
N GLU A 75 -12.91 16.08 10.76
CA GLU A 75 -13.43 16.61 12.01
C GLU A 75 -13.21 18.14 12.16
N GLY A 76 -12.25 18.69 11.42
CA GLY A 76 -11.91 20.10 11.46
C GLY A 76 -13.03 21.01 10.95
N SER A 77 -13.40 22.03 11.73
CA SER A 77 -14.41 23.03 11.34
C SER A 77 -13.98 23.93 10.17
N ARG A 78 -12.72 23.85 9.74
CA ARG A 78 -12.15 24.55 8.58
C ARG A 78 -11.33 23.55 7.77
N GLN A 79 -11.48 23.59 6.44
CA GLN A 79 -10.71 22.81 5.48
C GLN A 79 -9.21 23.19 5.52
N SER A 80 -8.50 22.66 6.53
CA SER A 80 -7.10 22.96 6.78
C SER A 80 -6.23 22.27 5.74
N ILE A 81 -5.58 23.07 4.88
CA ILE A 81 -4.63 22.60 3.86
C ILE A 81 -3.50 21.77 4.49
N SER A 82 -3.02 22.16 5.68
CA SER A 82 -1.97 21.44 6.40
C SER A 82 -2.42 20.04 6.83
N LEU A 83 -3.64 19.91 7.36
CA LEU A 83 -4.19 18.60 7.75
C LEU A 83 -4.44 17.71 6.53
N TYR A 84 -4.98 18.28 5.45
CA TYR A 84 -5.19 17.57 4.19
C TYR A 84 -3.87 17.06 3.59
N SER A 85 -2.86 17.92 3.55
CA SER A 85 -1.53 17.56 3.03
C SER A 85 -0.89 16.43 3.83
N ARG A 86 -1.06 16.40 5.15
CA ARG A 86 -0.59 15.29 6.00
C ARG A 86 -1.33 13.99 5.71
N ALA A 87 -2.64 14.04 5.53
CA ALA A 87 -3.44 12.86 5.17
C ALA A 87 -2.98 12.28 3.82
N ILE A 88 -2.83 13.13 2.80
CA ILE A 88 -2.32 12.73 1.47
C ILE A 88 -0.94 12.10 1.58
N GLN A 89 -0.02 12.71 2.33
CA GLN A 89 1.34 12.20 2.45
C GLN A 89 1.39 10.75 2.99
N HIS A 90 0.58 10.42 3.99
CA HIS A 90 0.51 9.04 4.48
C HIS A 90 -0.13 8.10 3.46
N TRP A 91 -1.11 8.56 2.68
CA TRP A 91 -1.66 7.78 1.58
C TRP A 91 -0.62 7.52 0.48
N GLU A 92 0.22 8.49 0.14
CA GLU A 92 1.32 8.30 -0.81
C GLU A 92 2.37 7.29 -0.29
N TYR A 93 2.69 7.35 1.00
CA TYR A 93 3.56 6.36 1.63
C TYR A 93 2.92 4.97 1.64
N PHE A 94 1.62 4.87 1.92
CA PHE A 94 0.87 3.62 1.78
C PHE A 94 0.98 3.05 0.36
N LEU A 95 0.75 3.86 -0.68
CA LEU A 95 0.87 3.43 -2.08
C LEU A 95 2.28 2.92 -2.40
N SER A 96 3.31 3.64 -1.93
CA SER A 96 4.71 3.26 -2.11
C SER A 96 5.07 1.95 -1.42
N HIS A 97 4.61 1.76 -0.18
CA HIS A 97 4.81 0.52 0.55
C HIS A 97 4.06 -0.64 -0.12
N GLY A 98 2.79 -0.43 -0.48
CA GLY A 98 1.95 -1.44 -1.11
C GLY A 98 2.51 -1.94 -2.42
N TRP A 99 2.84 -1.02 -3.34
CA TRP A 99 3.37 -1.41 -4.65
C TRP A 99 4.73 -2.13 -4.53
N HIS A 100 5.63 -1.64 -3.67
CA HIS A 100 6.90 -2.33 -3.45
C HIS A 100 6.71 -3.72 -2.83
N SER A 101 5.74 -3.91 -1.93
CA SER A 101 5.42 -5.24 -1.39
C SER A 101 5.00 -6.21 -2.50
N PHE A 102 4.13 -5.80 -3.43
CA PHE A 102 3.77 -6.64 -4.58
C PHE A 102 4.98 -7.04 -5.44
N LEU A 103 5.86 -6.07 -5.75
CA LEU A 103 7.08 -6.36 -6.53
C LEU A 103 7.99 -7.37 -5.83
N LEU A 104 8.12 -7.27 -4.51
CA LEU A 104 8.94 -8.16 -3.69
C LEU A 104 8.30 -9.55 -3.56
N LEU A 105 6.98 -9.61 -3.37
CA LEU A 105 6.24 -10.87 -3.31
C LEU A 105 6.30 -11.62 -4.65
N SER A 106 6.10 -10.93 -5.77
CA SER A 106 6.26 -11.49 -7.11
C SER A 106 7.68 -12.05 -7.30
N SER A 107 8.70 -11.29 -6.88
CA SER A 107 10.10 -11.73 -6.99
C SER A 107 10.41 -12.92 -6.08
N PHE A 108 9.82 -12.96 -4.87
CA PHE A 108 9.91 -14.08 -3.94
C PHE A 108 9.29 -15.36 -4.53
N ALA A 109 8.14 -15.23 -5.19
CA ALA A 109 7.45 -16.32 -5.88
C ALA A 109 8.10 -16.74 -7.22
N GLY A 110 9.15 -16.04 -7.66
CA GLY A 110 9.83 -16.32 -8.92
C GLY A 110 9.07 -15.82 -10.17
N HIS A 111 8.10 -14.92 -10.00
CA HIS A 111 7.35 -14.31 -11.09
C HIS A 111 7.97 -12.98 -11.54
N PRO A 112 7.98 -12.69 -12.85
CA PRO A 112 8.51 -11.44 -13.36
C PRO A 112 7.58 -10.27 -13.04
N ARG A 113 8.13 -9.05 -12.90
CA ARG A 113 7.36 -7.87 -12.47
C ARG A 113 6.18 -7.51 -13.37
N ASN A 114 6.29 -7.80 -14.67
CA ASN A 114 5.24 -7.54 -15.66
C ASN A 114 4.10 -8.58 -15.63
N ALA A 115 4.19 -9.60 -14.78
CA ALA A 115 3.14 -10.60 -14.60
C ALA A 115 2.16 -10.27 -13.46
N ILE A 116 2.37 -9.18 -12.70
CA ILE A 116 1.50 -8.81 -11.57
C ILE A 116 0.09 -8.47 -12.03
N PHE A 117 -0.06 -7.73 -13.14
CA PHE A 117 -1.34 -7.39 -13.75
C PHE A 117 -1.19 -7.20 -15.26
N LYS A 118 -2.31 -7.20 -15.99
CA LYS A 118 -2.35 -6.86 -17.42
C LYS A 118 -2.78 -5.40 -17.58
N LYS A 119 -2.03 -4.63 -18.37
CA LYS A 119 -2.38 -3.22 -18.60
C LYS A 119 -3.80 -3.09 -19.18
N GLY A 120 -4.63 -2.26 -18.57
CA GLY A 120 -6.03 -2.01 -18.89
C GLY A 120 -7.00 -3.02 -18.27
N ASP A 121 -6.56 -3.92 -17.39
CA ASP A 121 -7.45 -4.87 -16.72
C ASP A 121 -8.27 -4.26 -15.58
N GLY A 122 -7.91 -3.04 -15.13
CA GLY A 122 -8.63 -2.31 -14.09
C GLY A 122 -8.51 -2.96 -12.70
N SER A 123 -7.58 -3.90 -12.53
CA SER A 123 -7.32 -4.57 -11.27
C SER A 123 -6.87 -3.58 -10.19
N VAL A 124 -7.04 -3.98 -8.93
CA VAL A 124 -6.51 -3.24 -7.76
C VAL A 124 -5.01 -3.03 -7.89
N ASP A 125 -4.28 -4.02 -8.42
CA ASP A 125 -2.84 -3.97 -8.63
C ASP A 125 -2.46 -2.93 -9.70
N GLU A 126 -3.22 -2.86 -10.81
CA GLU A 126 -3.05 -1.83 -11.83
C GLU A 126 -3.29 -0.43 -11.26
N LYS A 127 -4.40 -0.26 -10.52
CA LYS A 127 -4.77 1.02 -9.89
C LYS A 127 -3.71 1.48 -8.89
N LEU A 128 -3.24 0.59 -8.03
CA LEU A 128 -2.18 0.85 -7.06
C LEU A 128 -0.89 1.28 -7.76
N ASN A 129 -0.43 0.52 -8.76
CA ASN A 129 0.75 0.87 -9.54
C ASN A 129 0.59 2.22 -10.26
N GLY A 130 -0.59 2.48 -10.82
CA GLY A 130 -0.92 3.72 -11.50
C GLY A 130 -0.80 4.93 -10.57
N LEU A 131 -1.47 4.88 -9.41
CA LEU A 131 -1.38 5.93 -8.40
C LEU A 131 0.05 6.09 -7.87
N TYR A 132 0.72 5.01 -7.48
CA TYR A 132 2.12 5.06 -7.06
C TYR A 132 3.03 5.74 -8.09
N SER A 133 2.89 5.37 -9.37
CA SER A 133 3.71 5.92 -10.45
C SER A 133 3.48 7.42 -10.64
N LEU A 134 2.23 7.88 -10.47
CA LEU A 134 1.89 9.30 -10.55
C LEU A 134 2.46 10.10 -9.38
N SER A 135 2.39 9.58 -8.14
CA SER A 135 2.98 10.24 -6.97
C SER A 135 4.51 10.29 -7.07
N LYS A 136 5.14 9.19 -7.49
CA LYS A 136 6.60 9.10 -7.60
C LYS A 136 7.20 10.01 -8.66
N HIS A 137 6.51 10.20 -9.78
CA HIS A 137 7.00 10.94 -10.94
C HIS A 137 6.21 12.23 -11.17
N ALA A 138 5.84 12.92 -10.08
CA ALA A 138 5.02 14.12 -10.13
C ALA A 138 5.64 15.21 -11.03
N GLU A 139 6.95 15.39 -10.98
CA GLU A 139 7.71 16.31 -11.83
C GLU A 139 7.49 16.03 -13.32
N SER A 140 7.60 14.77 -13.71
CA SER A 140 7.41 14.34 -15.09
C SER A 140 5.94 14.46 -15.51
N GLN A 141 4.99 14.28 -14.60
CA GLN A 141 3.57 14.51 -14.91
C GLN A 141 3.27 15.99 -15.14
N ILE A 142 3.94 16.90 -14.43
CA ILE A 142 3.83 18.35 -14.62
C ILE A 142 4.46 18.74 -15.97
N GLU A 143 5.70 18.35 -16.23
CA GLU A 143 6.44 18.72 -17.45
C GLU A 143 5.75 18.25 -18.73
N ASN A 144 5.11 17.08 -18.69
CA ASN A 144 4.40 16.51 -19.83
C ASN A 144 2.93 16.96 -19.93
N GLY A 145 2.47 17.88 -19.06
CA GLY A 145 1.09 18.40 -19.08
C GLY A 145 0.02 17.36 -18.75
N HIS A 146 0.37 16.27 -18.06
CA HIS A 146 -0.59 15.25 -17.62
C HIS A 146 -1.38 15.66 -16.37
N ILE A 147 -0.85 16.61 -15.60
CA ILE A 147 -1.58 17.29 -14.53
C ILE A 147 -2.10 18.60 -15.11
N PRO A 148 -3.43 18.84 -15.11
CA PRO A 148 -4.00 20.11 -15.53
C PRO A 148 -3.41 21.29 -14.73
N ASP A 149 -3.21 22.44 -15.37
CA ASP A 149 -2.68 23.66 -14.72
C ASP A 149 -3.51 24.13 -13.51
N THR A 150 -4.75 23.66 -13.40
CA THR A 150 -5.66 23.94 -12.28
C THR A 150 -5.37 23.08 -11.03
N HIS A 151 -4.53 22.05 -11.14
CA HIS A 151 -4.24 21.06 -10.08
C HIS A 151 -2.80 21.23 -9.59
N THR A 152 -2.57 21.17 -8.27
CA THR A 152 -1.20 21.26 -7.71
C THR A 152 -0.59 19.91 -7.32
N ILE A 153 -1.41 18.86 -7.25
CA ILE A 153 -0.99 17.51 -6.85
C ILE A 153 -1.55 16.45 -7.81
N PRO A 154 -0.80 15.36 -8.09
CA PRO A 154 -1.23 14.29 -9.00
C PRO A 154 -2.34 13.39 -8.43
N ILE A 155 -2.45 13.33 -7.10
CA ILE A 155 -3.37 12.47 -6.37
C ILE A 155 -4.07 13.31 -5.31
N TRP A 156 -5.38 13.10 -5.15
CA TRP A 156 -6.19 13.75 -4.14
C TRP A 156 -7.16 12.73 -3.50
N LEU A 157 -7.77 13.13 -2.39
CA LEU A 157 -8.82 12.36 -1.72
C LEU A 157 -10.20 12.77 -2.20
N GLU A 158 -11.04 11.77 -2.42
CA GLU A 158 -12.47 11.87 -2.61
C GLU A 158 -13.19 11.03 -1.54
N ASN A 159 -14.51 11.17 -1.43
CA ASN A 159 -15.28 10.58 -0.33
C ASN A 159 -15.20 9.05 -0.27
N ASP A 160 -14.89 8.40 -1.40
CA ASP A 160 -14.80 6.95 -1.55
C ASP A 160 -13.36 6.42 -1.63
N GLY A 161 -12.34 7.28 -1.73
CA GLY A 161 -10.95 6.84 -1.80
C GLY A 161 -9.95 7.85 -2.33
N LEU A 162 -8.90 7.33 -2.96
CA LEU A 162 -7.84 8.09 -3.61
C LEU A 162 -8.16 8.23 -5.09
N ARG A 163 -7.89 9.41 -5.64
CA ARG A 163 -8.19 9.77 -7.01
C ARG A 163 -6.99 10.41 -7.68
N SER A 164 -6.85 10.13 -8.96
CA SER A 164 -6.05 10.88 -9.91
C SER A 164 -6.87 11.13 -11.17
N VAL A 165 -6.29 11.79 -12.17
CA VAL A 165 -6.94 12.00 -13.46
C VAL A 165 -7.33 10.66 -14.15
N ARG A 166 -6.55 9.58 -13.92
CA ARG A 166 -6.70 8.31 -14.64
C ARG A 166 -7.11 7.13 -13.78
N TYR A 167 -6.72 7.13 -12.50
CA TYR A 167 -6.92 6.02 -11.59
C TYR A 167 -7.74 6.45 -10.38
N ASN A 168 -8.56 5.53 -9.88
CA ASN A 168 -9.20 5.60 -8.58
C ASN A 168 -8.82 4.34 -7.80
N LEU A 169 -8.70 4.47 -6.48
CA LEU A 169 -8.53 3.36 -5.55
C LEU A 169 -9.41 3.66 -4.34
N SER A 170 -10.47 2.88 -4.16
CA SER A 170 -11.39 3.06 -3.05
C SER A 170 -10.73 2.71 -1.70
N PHE A 171 -11.30 3.20 -0.60
CA PHE A 171 -10.86 2.80 0.74
C PHE A 171 -11.07 1.29 1.00
N GLY A 172 -12.06 0.68 0.36
CA GLY A 172 -12.26 -0.77 0.37
C GLY A 172 -11.15 -1.54 -0.36
N GLU A 173 -10.70 -1.05 -1.51
CA GLU A 173 -9.55 -1.65 -2.21
C GLU A 173 -8.24 -1.42 -1.45
N ALA A 174 -8.08 -0.27 -0.80
CA ALA A 174 -6.94 -0.02 0.08
C ALA A 174 -6.91 -1.01 1.26
N ARG A 175 -8.07 -1.29 1.88
CA ARG A 175 -8.22 -2.36 2.88
C ARG A 175 -7.80 -3.71 2.32
N ASP A 176 -8.25 -4.07 1.12
CA ASP A 176 -7.93 -5.36 0.50
C ASP A 176 -6.43 -5.53 0.27
N ILE A 177 -5.73 -4.46 -0.11
CA ILE A 177 -4.27 -4.44 -0.19
C ILE A 177 -3.65 -4.74 1.17
N VAL A 178 -4.09 -4.08 2.26
CA VAL A 178 -3.57 -4.33 3.61
C VAL A 178 -3.77 -5.80 4.00
N MET A 179 -4.98 -6.33 3.79
CA MET A 179 -5.33 -7.71 4.15
C MET A 179 -4.52 -8.73 3.36
N LEU A 180 -4.31 -8.49 2.06
CA LEU A 180 -3.49 -9.36 1.22
C LEU A 180 -2.02 -9.35 1.67
N MET A 181 -1.46 -8.18 1.97
CA MET A 181 -0.09 -8.07 2.46
C MET A 181 0.08 -8.78 3.80
N ALA A 182 -0.90 -8.64 4.69
CA ALA A 182 -0.93 -9.33 5.98
C ALA A 182 -1.01 -10.85 5.85
N GLN A 183 -1.89 -11.35 4.98
CA GLN A 183 -2.02 -12.77 4.70
C GLN A 183 -0.69 -13.38 4.26
N TRP A 184 0.00 -12.73 3.32
CA TRP A 184 1.31 -13.21 2.85
C TRP A 184 2.42 -13.02 3.88
N ALA A 185 2.40 -11.95 4.67
CA ALA A 185 3.39 -11.74 5.73
C ALA A 185 3.31 -12.84 6.79
N ASN A 186 2.10 -13.20 7.22
CA ASN A 186 1.85 -14.31 8.16
C ASN A 186 2.31 -15.68 7.63
N ARG A 187 2.41 -15.85 6.31
CA ARG A 187 2.96 -17.06 5.69
C ARG A 187 4.48 -17.01 5.58
N ILE A 188 5.02 -15.90 5.09
CA ILE A 188 6.45 -15.75 4.77
C ILE A 188 7.32 -15.65 6.03
N VAL A 189 6.78 -15.12 7.13
CA VAL A 189 7.47 -14.93 8.42
C VAL A 189 8.09 -16.21 8.99
N ASP A 190 7.59 -17.39 8.61
CA ASP A 190 8.08 -18.68 9.08
C ASP A 190 8.44 -19.59 7.89
N PRO A 191 9.73 -19.68 7.52
CA PRO A 191 10.17 -20.48 6.37
C PRO A 191 9.82 -21.96 6.47
N LEU A 192 9.84 -22.53 7.69
CA LEU A 192 9.53 -23.95 7.89
C LEU A 192 8.04 -24.20 7.65
N LYS A 193 7.18 -23.38 8.27
CA LYS A 193 5.73 -23.49 8.09
C LYS A 193 5.33 -23.25 6.63
N LEU A 194 5.91 -22.26 5.96
CA LEU A 194 5.63 -22.03 4.54
C LEU A 194 5.97 -23.25 3.69
N GLN A 195 7.10 -23.91 3.96
CA GLN A 195 7.50 -25.12 3.25
C GLN A 195 6.52 -26.27 3.48
N GLU A 196 6.00 -26.42 4.70
CA GLU A 196 4.97 -27.42 5.03
C GLU A 196 3.66 -27.16 4.27
N MET A 197 3.19 -25.91 4.25
CA MET A 197 1.99 -25.51 3.50
C MET A 197 2.11 -25.84 2.00
N LEU A 198 3.27 -25.54 1.40
CA LEU A 198 3.55 -25.85 -0.01
C LEU A 198 3.57 -27.36 -0.28
N LYS A 199 4.12 -28.17 0.63
CA LYS A 199 4.12 -29.64 0.50
C LYS A 199 2.71 -30.23 0.61
N ASN A 200 1.86 -29.63 1.42
CA ASN A 200 0.48 -30.06 1.64
C ASN A 200 -0.50 -29.54 0.57
N GLY A 201 -0.08 -28.65 -0.33
CA GLY A 201 -0.94 -28.03 -1.33
C GLY A 201 -1.96 -27.06 -0.72
N GLU A 202 -1.65 -26.45 0.42
CA GLU A 202 -2.53 -25.49 1.10
C GLU A 202 -2.49 -24.09 0.46
N ILE A 203 -1.49 -23.84 -0.39
CA ILE A 203 -1.26 -22.61 -1.16
C ILE A 203 -0.56 -22.91 -2.48
#